data_AF-A0A1R1XM12-F1
#
_entry.id   AF-A0A1R1XM12-F1
#
_cell.length_a   1.000
_cell.length_b   1.000
_cell.length_c   1.000
_cell.angle_alpha   90.00
_cell.angle_beta   90.00
_cell.angle_gamma   90.00
#
_symmetry.space_group_name_H-M   'P 1'
#
loop_
_entity.id
_entity.type
_entity.pdbx_description
1 polymer ?
#
loop_
_entity_poly.entity_id
_entity_poly.type
_entity_poly.pdbx_seq_one_letter_code
_entity_poly.pdbx_strand_id
1 'polypeptide(L)'
;MISKSDFEEINQDSNVFEKDLSVLIATLNAVVSAFEGVDEEIKKAISGKPLRDESIQNFEAMESRGRNLFNRIYTKHSDIVYGKMFELYPDMARFVITEYYGKLMSESKILNEMETELCMIGALVPLNVPPQLKSHVIGAKRLGASELQINAALKIANIIITKHL
;
A
#
# COMPACT_ATOMS: atom_id res chain seq x y z
N MET A 1 4.90 -25.68 19.95
CA MET A 1 4.61 -24.37 20.55
C MET A 1 5.98 -23.77 20.85
N ILE A 2 6.39 -22.75 20.10
CA ILE A 2 7.74 -22.18 20.20
C ILE A 2 7.82 -21.36 21.50
N SER A 3 8.89 -21.54 22.26
CA SER A 3 9.05 -21.00 23.62
C SER A 3 9.67 -19.60 23.61
N LYS A 4 9.56 -18.88 24.73
CA LYS A 4 10.12 -17.52 24.89
C LYS A 4 11.64 -17.46 24.69
N SER A 5 12.36 -18.52 25.06
CA SER A 5 13.82 -18.61 24.89
C SER A 5 14.22 -18.73 23.42
N ASP A 6 13.36 -19.30 22.57
CA ASP A 6 13.63 -19.46 21.14
C ASP A 6 13.59 -18.10 20.40
N PHE A 7 12.93 -17.08 20.97
CA PHE A 7 12.94 -15.70 20.46
C PHE A 7 14.16 -14.89 20.89
N GLU A 8 14.75 -15.22 22.04
CA GLU A 8 15.89 -14.48 22.58
C GLU A 8 17.21 -14.85 21.89
N GLU A 9 17.33 -16.07 21.36
CA GLU A 9 18.52 -16.56 20.65
C GLU A 9 18.63 -16.03 19.20
N ILE A 10 17.51 -15.67 18.57
CA ILE A 10 17.47 -15.09 17.20
C ILE A 10 17.97 -13.62 17.19
N ASN A 11 18.11 -13.00 18.36
CA ASN A 11 18.32 -11.56 18.49
C ASN A 11 19.80 -11.11 18.52
N GLN A 12 20.77 -12.01 18.34
CA GLN A 12 22.19 -11.65 18.47
C GLN A 12 22.85 -11.14 17.16
N ASP A 13 22.22 -11.31 15.99
CA ASP A 13 22.69 -10.79 14.69
C ASP A 13 21.65 -9.84 14.02
N SER A 14 20.87 -9.13 14.83
CA SER A 14 19.60 -8.49 14.42
C SER A 14 19.71 -7.20 13.59
N ASN A 15 20.86 -6.54 13.46
CA ASN A 15 20.91 -5.18 12.92
C ASN A 15 20.53 -5.00 11.43
N VAL A 16 20.45 -6.08 10.65
CA VAL A 16 20.02 -6.06 9.24
C VAL A 16 18.63 -6.70 9.05
N PHE A 17 18.34 -7.79 9.78
CA PHE A 17 17.04 -8.49 9.72
C PHE A 17 15.90 -7.78 10.46
N GLU A 18 16.21 -6.99 11.49
CA GLU A 18 15.21 -6.26 12.29
C GLU A 18 14.52 -5.14 11.50
N LYS A 19 15.16 -4.66 10.41
CA LYS A 19 14.58 -3.63 9.53
C LYS A 19 13.59 -4.17 8.49
N ASP A 20 13.79 -5.36 7.95
CA ASP A 20 12.91 -5.91 6.91
C ASP A 20 11.56 -6.42 7.47
N LEU A 21 11.54 -6.94 8.71
CA LEU A 21 10.30 -7.34 9.36
C LEU A 21 9.54 -6.16 9.99
N SER A 22 10.19 -5.01 10.15
CA SER A 22 9.61 -3.83 10.82
C SER A 22 8.36 -3.31 10.11
N VAL A 23 8.33 -3.32 8.77
CA VAL A 23 7.18 -2.85 7.99
C VAL A 23 5.96 -3.76 8.19
N LEU A 24 6.17 -5.07 8.22
CA LEU A 24 5.10 -6.04 8.47
C LEU A 24 4.55 -5.89 9.89
N ILE A 25 5.43 -5.78 10.89
CA ILE A 25 5.06 -5.60 12.30
C ILE A 25 4.31 -4.27 12.48
N ALA A 26 4.81 -3.18 11.90
CA ALA A 26 4.18 -1.86 11.96
C ALA A 26 2.78 -1.89 11.29
N THR A 27 2.65 -2.59 10.16
CA THR A 27 1.35 -2.77 9.49
C THR A 27 0.37 -3.54 10.38
N LEU A 28 0.80 -4.63 11.01
CA LEU A 28 -0.05 -5.41 11.90
C LEU A 28 -0.51 -4.59 13.11
N ASN A 29 0.40 -3.88 13.76
CA ASN A 29 0.09 -3.02 14.90
C ASN A 29 -0.90 -1.90 14.50
N ALA A 30 -0.69 -1.26 13.34
CA ALA A 30 -1.60 -0.24 12.84
C ALA A 30 -3.02 -0.79 12.60
N VAL A 31 -3.12 -2.02 12.06
CA VAL A 31 -4.42 -2.68 11.87
C VAL A 31 -5.07 -2.99 13.21
N VAL A 32 -4.34 -3.53 14.19
CA VAL A 32 -4.87 -3.82 15.54
C VAL A 32 -5.41 -2.53 16.18
N SER A 33 -4.62 -1.46 16.21
CA SER A 33 -5.07 -0.19 16.79
C SER A 33 -6.26 0.42 16.05
N ALA A 34 -6.33 0.29 14.72
CA ALA A 34 -7.51 0.71 13.95
C ALA A 34 -8.76 -0.10 14.33
N PHE A 35 -8.60 -1.41 14.55
CA PHE A 35 -9.70 -2.29 14.97
C PHE A 35 -10.16 -2.04 16.42
N GLU A 36 -9.28 -1.63 17.32
CA GLU A 36 -9.64 -1.25 18.69
C GLU A 36 -10.52 0.01 18.74
N GLY A 37 -10.33 0.93 17.79
CA GLY A 37 -11.05 2.20 17.70
C GLY A 37 -12.42 2.15 17.03
N VAL A 38 -12.80 1.03 16.41
CA VAL A 38 -14.11 0.84 15.76
C VAL A 38 -15.09 0.12 16.68
N ASP A 39 -16.38 0.44 16.56
CA ASP A 39 -17.43 -0.21 17.35
C ASP A 39 -17.73 -1.64 16.87
N GLU A 40 -18.50 -2.39 17.67
CA GLU A 40 -18.84 -3.79 17.39
C GLU A 40 -19.76 -3.97 16.17
N GLU A 41 -20.51 -2.95 15.77
CA GLU A 41 -21.35 -3.01 14.57
C GLU A 41 -20.46 -2.98 13.32
N ILE A 42 -19.51 -2.05 13.28
CA ILE A 42 -18.52 -1.93 12.20
C ILE A 42 -17.64 -3.17 12.13
N LYS A 43 -17.15 -3.69 13.26
CA LYS A 43 -16.33 -4.92 13.27
C LYS A 43 -17.05 -6.10 12.62
N LYS A 44 -18.35 -6.26 12.87
CA LYS A 44 -19.17 -7.32 12.26
C LYS A 44 -19.44 -7.07 10.78
N ALA A 45 -19.45 -5.82 10.33
CA ALA A 45 -19.62 -5.45 8.93
C ALA A 45 -18.35 -5.67 8.09
N ILE A 46 -17.16 -5.66 8.70
CA ILE A 46 -15.90 -5.94 8.01
C ILE A 46 -15.85 -7.43 7.59
N SER A 47 -15.49 -7.68 6.33
CA SER A 47 -15.37 -9.04 5.79
C SER A 47 -14.34 -9.87 6.56
N GLY A 48 -14.77 -11.01 7.10
CA GLY A 48 -13.88 -12.05 7.65
C GLY A 48 -13.21 -12.93 6.59
N LYS A 49 -13.47 -12.68 5.30
CA LYS A 49 -12.89 -13.43 4.18
C LYS A 49 -11.95 -12.53 3.36
N PRO A 50 -10.86 -13.08 2.77
CA PRO A 50 -10.00 -12.32 1.86
C PRO A 50 -10.79 -11.77 0.67
N LEU A 51 -10.65 -10.48 0.40
CA LEU A 51 -11.23 -9.84 -0.80
C LEU A 51 -10.44 -10.19 -2.08
N ARG A 52 -9.16 -10.52 -1.89
CA ARG A 52 -8.20 -10.95 -2.91
C ARG A 52 -8.09 -12.47 -2.84
N ASP A 53 -9.01 -13.15 -3.53
CA ASP A 53 -9.12 -14.60 -3.53
C ASP A 53 -8.32 -15.24 -4.68
N GLU A 54 -8.46 -16.56 -4.84
CA GLU A 54 -7.74 -17.35 -5.84
C GLU A 54 -8.07 -16.98 -7.30
N SER A 55 -9.20 -16.30 -7.55
CA SER A 55 -9.60 -15.91 -8.90
C SER A 55 -8.64 -14.92 -9.57
N ILE A 56 -7.84 -14.20 -8.78
CA ILE A 56 -6.85 -13.23 -9.26
C ILE A 56 -5.41 -13.72 -9.11
N GLN A 57 -5.18 -15.00 -8.78
CA GLN A 57 -3.83 -15.51 -8.53
C GLN A 57 -3.04 -15.91 -9.78
N ASN A 58 -3.62 -15.81 -10.98
CA ASN A 58 -2.85 -16.05 -12.20
C ASN A 58 -2.07 -14.79 -12.62
N PHE A 59 -0.83 -15.01 -13.03
CA PHE A 59 0.12 -13.95 -13.37
C PHE A 59 -0.40 -13.01 -14.46
N GLU A 60 -1.02 -13.56 -15.51
CA GLU A 60 -1.49 -12.81 -16.67
C GLU A 60 -2.61 -11.81 -16.30
N ALA A 61 -3.57 -12.23 -15.47
CA ALA A 61 -4.64 -11.37 -14.98
C ALA A 61 -4.11 -10.25 -14.09
N MET A 62 -3.16 -10.56 -13.19
CA MET A 62 -2.51 -9.55 -12.34
C MET A 62 -1.71 -8.56 -13.16
N GLU A 63 -0.91 -9.04 -14.12
CA GLU A 63 -0.13 -8.17 -14.99
C GLU A 63 -1.06 -7.27 -15.82
N SER A 64 -2.06 -7.84 -16.49
CA SER A 64 -2.98 -7.09 -17.35
C SER A 64 -3.70 -5.96 -16.59
N ARG A 65 -4.31 -6.27 -15.45
CA ARG A 65 -5.01 -5.24 -14.65
C ARG A 65 -4.04 -4.26 -13.99
N GLY A 66 -2.84 -4.71 -13.62
CA GLY A 66 -1.80 -3.85 -13.05
C GLY A 66 -1.28 -2.84 -14.06
N ARG A 67 -1.02 -3.31 -15.30
CA ARG A 67 -0.68 -2.44 -16.43
C ARG A 67 -1.79 -1.46 -16.75
N ASN A 68 -3.05 -1.88 -16.74
CA ASN A 68 -4.17 -0.99 -17.00
C ASN A 68 -4.21 0.17 -16.01
N LEU A 69 -4.16 -0.11 -14.71
CA LEU A 69 -4.13 0.91 -13.67
C LEU A 69 -2.88 1.80 -13.78
N PHE A 70 -1.71 1.19 -13.93
CA PHE A 70 -0.44 1.90 -14.11
C PHE A 70 -0.50 2.87 -15.31
N ASN A 71 -1.11 2.44 -16.42
CA ASN A 71 -1.28 3.27 -17.61
C ASN A 71 -2.21 4.46 -17.39
N ARG A 72 -3.25 4.29 -16.57
CA ARG A 72 -4.15 5.40 -16.22
C ARG A 72 -3.48 6.40 -15.27
N ILE A 73 -2.66 5.92 -14.34
CA ILE A 73 -1.92 6.76 -13.41
C ILE A 73 -0.78 7.51 -14.11
N TYR A 74 0.06 6.85 -14.92
CA TYR A 74 1.25 7.46 -15.51
C TYR A 74 1.03 8.00 -16.93
N THR A 75 -0.07 7.64 -17.59
CA THR A 75 -0.48 8.16 -18.90
C THR A 75 0.61 8.02 -19.97
N LYS A 76 0.99 9.09 -20.67
CA LYS A 76 2.07 9.09 -21.67
C LYS A 76 3.47 8.77 -21.11
N HIS A 77 3.62 8.72 -19.79
CA HIS A 77 4.91 8.43 -19.14
C HIS A 77 5.04 6.98 -18.67
N SER A 78 4.02 6.15 -18.85
CA SER A 78 4.00 4.79 -18.32
C SER A 78 5.19 3.96 -18.77
N ASP A 79 5.44 3.88 -20.08
CA ASP A 79 6.54 3.07 -20.61
C ASP A 79 7.91 3.58 -20.15
N ILE A 80 8.05 4.90 -19.97
CA ILE A 80 9.29 5.51 -19.48
C ILE A 80 9.53 5.14 -18.01
N VAL A 81 8.51 5.25 -17.15
CA VAL A 81 8.63 4.93 -15.73
C VAL A 81 8.88 3.44 -15.54
N TYR A 82 8.12 2.61 -16.24
CA TYR A 82 8.30 1.16 -16.19
C TYR A 82 9.65 0.74 -16.76
N GLY A 83 10.05 1.27 -17.92
CA GLY A 83 11.33 0.97 -18.56
C GLY A 83 12.52 1.26 -17.64
N LYS A 84 12.52 2.44 -16.99
CA LYS A 84 13.55 2.77 -15.99
C LYS A 84 13.58 1.80 -14.82
N MET A 85 12.42 1.42 -14.29
CA MET A 85 12.34 0.45 -13.19
C MET A 85 12.85 -0.93 -13.65
N PHE A 86 12.52 -1.34 -14.87
CA PHE A 86 12.95 -2.61 -15.45
C PHE A 86 14.46 -2.65 -15.74
N GLU A 87 15.03 -1.57 -16.28
CA GLU A 87 16.47 -1.43 -16.49
C GLU A 87 17.26 -1.54 -15.18
N LEU A 88 16.74 -0.95 -14.10
CA LEU A 88 17.37 -1.00 -12.78
C LEU A 88 17.22 -2.37 -12.12
N TYR A 89 16.01 -2.92 -12.12
CA TYR A 89 15.72 -4.21 -11.50
C TYR A 89 14.45 -4.87 -12.12
N PRO A 90 14.62 -5.81 -13.08
CA PRO A 90 13.51 -6.43 -13.79
C PRO A 90 12.49 -7.14 -12.90
N ASP A 91 12.93 -7.89 -11.89
CA ASP A 91 12.02 -8.62 -11.01
C ASP A 91 11.21 -7.69 -10.12
N MET A 92 11.82 -6.62 -9.60
CA MET A 92 11.09 -5.59 -8.88
C MET A 92 10.07 -4.92 -9.80
N ALA A 93 10.43 -4.64 -11.05
CA ALA A 93 9.51 -4.04 -12.00
C ALA A 93 8.28 -4.93 -12.24
N ARG A 94 8.49 -6.25 -12.38
CA ARG A 94 7.40 -7.23 -12.49
C ARG A 94 6.57 -7.30 -11.22
N PHE A 95 7.22 -7.42 -10.06
CA PHE A 95 6.56 -7.47 -8.76
C PHE A 95 5.67 -6.26 -8.51
N VAL A 96 6.16 -5.04 -8.82
CA VAL A 96 5.37 -3.81 -8.69
C VAL A 96 4.13 -3.87 -9.57
N ILE A 97 4.24 -4.36 -10.81
CA ILE A 97 3.08 -4.42 -11.71
C ILE A 97 2.09 -5.50 -11.29
N THR A 98 2.55 -6.69 -10.91
CA THR A 98 1.66 -7.81 -10.60
C THR A 98 1.13 -7.75 -9.18
N GLU A 99 1.99 -7.71 -8.17
CA GLU A 99 1.57 -7.78 -6.76
C GLU A 99 1.04 -6.44 -6.26
N TYR A 100 1.68 -5.32 -6.64
CA TYR A 100 1.28 -4.02 -6.13
C TYR A 100 0.15 -3.38 -6.96
N TYR A 101 0.37 -3.08 -8.24
CA TYR A 101 -0.70 -2.49 -9.05
C TYR A 101 -1.80 -3.53 -9.34
N GLY A 102 -1.43 -4.75 -9.75
CA GLY A 102 -2.38 -5.76 -10.18
C GLY A 102 -3.25 -6.34 -9.07
N LYS A 103 -2.62 -6.93 -8.06
CA LYS A 103 -3.30 -7.65 -6.98
C LYS A 103 -3.78 -6.71 -5.88
N LEU A 104 -2.94 -5.76 -5.46
CA LEU A 104 -3.29 -4.85 -4.36
C LEU A 104 -4.19 -3.70 -4.83
N MET A 105 -3.68 -2.81 -5.70
CA MET A 105 -4.33 -1.53 -5.99
C MET A 105 -5.51 -1.60 -6.96
N SER A 106 -5.50 -2.54 -7.91
CA SER A 106 -6.62 -2.68 -8.85
C SER A 106 -7.86 -3.32 -8.24
N GLU A 107 -7.82 -3.79 -6.97
CA GLU A 107 -8.99 -4.37 -6.27
C GLU A 107 -10.03 -3.29 -5.94
N SER A 108 -11.08 -3.23 -6.77
CA SER A 108 -12.05 -2.15 -6.75
C SER A 108 -13.47 -2.54 -6.30
N LYS A 109 -13.64 -3.71 -5.65
CA LYS A 109 -14.96 -4.15 -5.14
C LYS A 109 -15.50 -3.25 -4.03
N ILE A 110 -14.62 -2.59 -3.27
CA ILE A 110 -14.98 -1.72 -2.13
C ILE A 110 -14.60 -0.27 -2.40
N LEU A 111 -13.31 -0.02 -2.66
CA LEU A 111 -12.79 1.31 -2.96
C LEU A 111 -12.54 1.40 -4.46
N ASN A 112 -12.95 2.49 -5.10
CA ASN A 112 -12.48 2.76 -6.45
C ASN A 112 -10.98 3.15 -6.45
N GLU A 113 -10.38 3.30 -7.62
CA GLU A 113 -8.95 3.59 -7.75
C GLU A 113 -8.57 4.97 -7.19
N MET A 114 -9.45 5.96 -7.31
CA MET A 114 -9.24 7.30 -6.75
C MET A 114 -9.23 7.25 -5.22
N GLU A 115 -10.17 6.52 -4.62
CA GLU A 115 -10.23 6.31 -3.17
C GLU A 115 -8.99 5.54 -2.67
N THR A 116 -8.56 4.53 -3.42
CA THR A 116 -7.32 3.79 -3.14
C THR A 116 -6.09 4.71 -3.16
N GLU A 117 -5.97 5.60 -4.15
CA GLU A 117 -4.88 6.60 -4.20
C GLU A 117 -4.93 7.58 -3.01
N LEU A 118 -6.11 8.02 -2.58
CA LEU A 118 -6.26 8.87 -1.39
C LEU A 118 -5.82 8.14 -0.11
N CYS A 119 -6.13 6.84 0.03
CA CYS A 119 -5.60 6.01 1.12
C CYS A 119 -4.08 5.89 1.05
N MET A 120 -3.50 5.72 -0.14
CA MET A 120 -2.04 5.68 -0.32
C MET A 120 -1.38 6.99 0.10
N ILE A 121 -1.95 8.15 -0.25
CA ILE A 121 -1.46 9.46 0.23
C ILE A 121 -1.44 9.48 1.77
N GLY A 122 -2.52 9.00 2.41
CA GLY A 122 -2.62 8.92 3.85
C GLY A 122 -1.52 8.08 4.50
N ALA A 123 -1.15 6.96 3.86
CA ALA A 123 -0.10 6.06 4.34
C ALA A 123 1.33 6.56 4.05
N LEU A 124 1.55 7.26 2.93
CA LEU A 124 2.89 7.67 2.50
C LEU A 124 3.43 8.88 3.25
N VAL A 125 2.54 9.72 3.79
CA VAL A 125 2.90 10.88 4.62
C VAL A 125 3.69 10.46 5.88
N PRO A 126 3.19 9.56 6.75
CA PRO A 126 3.95 9.11 7.93
C PRO A 126 5.19 8.28 7.58
N LEU A 127 5.21 7.63 6.42
CA LEU A 127 6.39 6.90 5.93
C LEU A 127 7.52 7.82 5.42
N ASN A 128 7.24 9.12 5.25
CA ASN A 128 8.19 10.14 4.79
C ASN A 128 8.95 9.72 3.51
N VAL A 129 8.19 9.37 2.46
CA VAL A 129 8.71 8.97 1.14
C VAL A 129 8.25 9.95 0.04
N PRO A 130 8.85 11.16 -0.07
CA PRO A 130 8.35 12.24 -0.92
C PRO A 130 8.21 11.91 -2.42
N PRO A 131 9.13 11.16 -3.06
CA PRO A 131 8.95 10.79 -4.47
C PRO A 131 7.68 9.97 -4.72
N GLN A 132 7.40 9.02 -3.84
CA GLN A 132 6.20 8.18 -3.88
C GLN A 132 4.96 9.02 -3.59
N LEU A 133 4.98 9.81 -2.51
CA LEU A 133 3.87 10.71 -2.17
C LEU A 133 3.49 11.62 -3.35
N LYS A 134 4.48 12.23 -4.01
CA LYS A 134 4.26 13.06 -5.21
C LYS A 134 3.60 12.28 -6.33
N SER A 135 4.06 11.05 -6.60
CA SER A 135 3.48 10.21 -7.65
C SER A 135 2.01 9.89 -7.38
N HIS A 136 1.67 9.52 -6.14
CA HIS A 136 0.31 9.18 -5.73
C HIS A 136 -0.63 10.41 -5.70
N VAL A 137 -0.13 11.60 -5.33
CA VAL A 137 -0.91 12.86 -5.48
C VAL A 137 -1.25 13.14 -6.94
N ILE A 138 -0.30 12.94 -7.86
CA ILE A 138 -0.54 13.10 -9.30
C ILE A 138 -1.52 12.02 -9.81
N GLY A 139 -1.37 10.78 -9.34
CA GLY A 139 -2.26 9.66 -9.64
C GLY A 139 -3.69 9.92 -9.23
N ALA A 140 -3.91 10.28 -7.96
CA ALA A 140 -5.22 10.65 -7.41
C ALA A 140 -5.91 11.71 -8.28
N LYS A 141 -5.18 12.79 -8.64
CA LYS A 141 -5.71 13.87 -9.47
C LYS A 141 -6.11 13.38 -10.87
N ARG A 142 -5.31 12.51 -11.49
CA ARG A 142 -5.61 11.94 -12.82
C ARG A 142 -6.82 11.01 -12.78
N LEU A 143 -7.07 10.37 -11.65
CA LEU A 143 -8.25 9.52 -11.41
C LEU A 143 -9.49 10.31 -10.97
N GLY A 144 -9.40 11.65 -10.89
CA GLY A 144 -10.55 12.52 -10.65
C GLY A 144 -10.65 13.09 -9.23
N ALA A 145 -9.66 12.86 -8.36
CA ALA A 145 -9.67 13.47 -7.03
C ALA A 145 -9.59 14.99 -7.12
N SER A 146 -10.51 15.66 -6.43
CA SER A 146 -10.46 17.11 -6.27
C SER A 146 -9.29 17.53 -5.37
N GLU A 147 -8.84 18.77 -5.55
CA GLU A 147 -7.83 19.37 -4.68
C GLU A 147 -8.25 19.37 -3.21
N LEU A 148 -9.55 19.55 -2.92
CA LEU A 148 -10.10 19.46 -1.57
C LEU A 148 -9.90 18.07 -0.96
N GLN A 149 -10.18 17.00 -1.71
CA GLN A 149 -9.99 15.62 -1.23
C GLN A 149 -8.52 15.30 -0.96
N ILE A 150 -7.62 15.71 -1.87
CA ILE A 150 -6.17 15.52 -1.70
C ILE A 150 -5.67 16.27 -0.46
N ASN A 151 -6.05 17.54 -0.32
CA ASN A 151 -5.65 18.36 0.84
C ASN A 151 -6.23 17.82 2.14
N ALA A 152 -7.45 17.26 2.13
CA ALA A 152 -8.02 16.60 3.29
C ALA A 152 -7.22 15.35 3.70
N ALA A 153 -6.87 14.48 2.74
CA ALA A 153 -6.05 13.29 3.00
C ALA A 153 -4.67 13.67 3.59
N LEU A 154 -3.99 14.65 3.00
CA LEU A 154 -2.73 15.19 3.51
C LEU A 154 -2.89 15.74 4.93
N LYS A 155 -3.94 16.52 5.19
CA LYS A 155 -4.19 17.12 6.51
C LYS A 155 -4.43 16.05 7.57
N ILE A 156 -5.27 15.05 7.28
CA ILE A 156 -5.55 13.94 8.20
C ILE A 156 -4.26 13.19 8.53
N ALA A 157 -3.45 12.88 7.51
CA ALA A 157 -2.20 12.16 7.72
C ALA A 157 -1.17 12.97 8.54
N ASN A 158 -1.09 14.29 8.33
CA ASN A 158 -0.23 15.15 9.15
C ASN A 158 -0.69 15.24 10.60
N ILE A 159 -2.01 15.23 10.88
CA ILE A 159 -2.51 15.20 12.27
C ILE A 159 -1.99 13.97 13.00
N ILE A 160 -1.93 12.81 12.32
CA ILE A 160 -1.44 11.55 12.90
C ILE A 160 0.03 11.68 13.29
N ILE A 161 0.88 12.29 12.45
CA ILE A 161 2.30 12.52 12.75
C ILE A 161 2.46 13.48 13.94
N THR A 162 1.67 14.55 14.00
CA THR A 162 1.83 15.60 15.03
C THR A 162 1.39 15.19 16.44
N LYS A 163 0.63 14.10 16.60
CA LYS A 163 0.16 13.63 17.92
C LYS A 163 1.16 12.74 18.66
N HIS A 164 2.29 12.40 18.02
CA HIS A 164 3.32 11.51 18.56
C HIS A 164 4.70 12.18 18.71
N LEU A 165 4.76 13.51 18.60
CA LEU A 165 5.87 14.38 18.98
C LEU A 165 5.42 15.28 20.13
#